data_AF-A0A954ZAF9-F1
#
_entry.id   AF-A0A954ZAF9-F1
#
_cell.length_a   1.000
_cell.length_b   1.000
_cell.length_c   1.000
_cell.angle_alpha   90.00
_cell.angle_beta   90.00
_cell.angle_gamma   90.00
#
_symmetry.space_group_name_H-M   'P 1'
#
loop_
_entity.id
_entity.type
_entity.pdbx_description
1 polymer ?
#
loop_
_entity_poly.entity_id
_entity_poly.type
_entity_poly.pdbx_seq_one_letter_code
_entity_poly.pdbx_strand_id
1 'polypeptide(L)'
;MNYERISDNQALAGLCKRIESAEVVAYDTEFVSEFNYYPDLCLVQVAFDDQLAIIDPKQRLDVEPFWQSLVAGKHETIVHAGREELLFCWRSVGEVPARWFDVQLAAGMVSMEYPISYRKLLKRLLDKTLPKGETRTDWRKRPLTESQLDYALHDVLDLRRVRDLLMDRLTELGRVDWLHDESELRIDKLLEAESQERWPRLSGFTSLSGSAVSIAVALWRWRDELARRRDTLPKRVLRDDLLVELARRGKSSEKQIRAIRGMQRRDYERYIPELSETIERALHEPPPKGPNRQRVDLPQQVQLLTQFLNTALACTCRAQAISPSVVGTVQDVQDLIVHELNLAPESDREMPSLITGWRAEIVGDLLEKVLNGKVAMRLVDPLSDRPLQFIELADDRLPRSGCSH
;
A
#
# COMPACT_ATOMS: atom_id res chain seq x y z
N MET A 1 28.53 -8.92 15.16
CA MET A 1 28.49 -8.00 13.99
C MET A 1 29.11 -6.68 14.43
N ASN A 2 30.01 -6.06 13.66
CA ASN A 2 30.52 -4.73 14.03
C ASN A 2 29.58 -3.67 13.45
N TYR A 3 29.13 -2.72 14.26
CA TYR A 3 28.23 -1.65 13.83
C TYR A 3 28.46 -0.39 14.65
N GLU A 4 28.21 0.76 14.04
CA GLU A 4 28.26 2.07 14.67
C GLU A 4 26.92 2.39 15.34
N ARG A 5 26.96 2.90 16.59
CA ARG A 5 25.77 3.41 17.27
C ARG A 5 25.78 4.92 17.22
N ILE A 6 24.75 5.50 16.61
CA ILE A 6 24.58 6.94 16.53
C ILE A 6 23.74 7.41 17.71
N SER A 7 24.37 8.13 18.63
CA SER A 7 23.78 8.60 19.89
C SER A 7 23.72 10.12 20.03
N ASP A 8 24.31 10.88 19.10
CA ASP A 8 24.25 12.35 19.08
C ASP A 8 24.18 12.90 17.64
N ASN A 9 23.78 14.16 17.52
CA ASN A 9 23.59 14.83 16.23
C ASN A 9 24.91 15.04 15.46
N GLN A 10 26.06 15.08 16.14
CA GLN A 10 27.36 15.24 15.48
C GLN A 10 27.77 13.93 14.80
N ALA A 11 27.62 12.80 15.49
CA ALA A 11 27.80 11.47 14.93
C ALA A 11 26.83 11.24 13.76
N LEU A 12 25.57 11.66 13.91
CA LEU A 12 24.57 11.56 12.82
C LEU A 12 24.99 12.35 11.59
N ALA A 13 25.40 13.62 11.75
CA ALA A 13 25.87 14.42 10.63
C ALA A 13 27.11 13.81 9.94
N GLY A 14 28.00 13.18 10.70
CA GLY A 14 29.14 12.42 10.16
C GLY A 14 28.73 11.18 9.38
N LEU A 15 27.70 10.46 9.85
CA LEU A 15 27.09 9.33 9.14
C LEU A 15 26.46 9.79 7.82
N CYS A 16 25.62 10.84 7.85
CA CYS A 16 24.93 11.37 6.66
C CYS A 16 25.90 11.73 5.53
N LYS A 17 27.03 12.38 5.84
CA LYS A 17 28.06 12.70 4.83
C LYS A 17 28.65 11.48 4.15
N ARG A 18 28.80 10.36 4.87
CA ARG A 18 29.29 9.10 4.28
C ARG A 18 28.21 8.45 3.41
N ILE A 19 26.96 8.47 3.87
CA ILE A 19 25.79 7.97 3.12
C ILE A 19 25.62 8.73 1.79
N GLU A 20 25.77 10.04 1.78
CA GLU A 20 25.70 10.87 0.56
C GLU A 20 26.73 10.45 -0.50
N SER A 21 27.91 9.98 -0.05
CA SER A 21 28.99 9.53 -0.93
C SER A 21 28.91 8.06 -1.34
N ALA A 22 28.04 7.26 -0.71
CA ALA A 22 27.88 5.85 -1.03
C ALA A 22 27.23 5.69 -2.41
N GLU A 23 27.44 4.54 -3.05
CA GLU A 23 26.74 4.20 -4.30
C GLU A 23 25.40 3.51 -4.05
N VAL A 24 25.30 2.80 -2.93
CA VAL A 24 24.16 1.98 -2.53
C VAL A 24 23.96 2.10 -1.03
N VAL A 25 22.74 2.36 -0.62
CA VAL A 25 22.35 2.47 0.78
C VAL A 25 21.16 1.56 1.01
N ALA A 26 21.33 0.55 1.85
CA ALA A 26 20.23 -0.29 2.31
C ALA A 26 19.80 0.16 3.70
N TYR A 27 18.50 0.27 3.95
CA TYR A 27 18.01 0.64 5.27
C TYR A 27 16.67 -0.03 5.60
N ASP A 28 16.37 -0.05 6.89
CA ASP A 28 15.08 -0.48 7.43
C ASP A 28 14.72 0.38 8.65
N THR A 29 13.49 0.26 9.14
CA THR A 29 13.05 0.94 10.35
C THR A 29 12.25 0.05 11.29
N GLU A 30 12.31 0.38 12.58
CA GLU A 30 11.42 -0.19 13.58
C GLU A 30 10.52 0.89 14.14
N PHE A 31 9.23 0.62 14.24
CA PHE A 31 8.23 1.59 14.65
C PHE A 31 7.00 0.95 15.32
N VAL A 32 6.21 1.79 16.00
CA VAL A 32 4.96 1.40 16.68
C VAL A 32 3.83 2.26 16.13
N SER A 33 2.76 1.65 15.61
CA SER A 33 1.67 2.36 14.90
C SER A 33 0.31 2.31 15.63
N GLU A 34 0.24 1.65 16.78
CA GLU A 34 -1.02 1.30 17.45
C GLU A 34 -1.63 2.42 18.31
N PHE A 35 -0.91 3.53 18.53
CA PHE A 35 -1.32 4.55 19.51
C PHE A 35 -1.44 5.96 18.94
N ASN A 36 -0.67 6.27 17.92
CA ASN A 36 -0.42 7.62 17.44
C ASN A 36 -1.05 7.85 16.06
N TYR A 37 -1.16 9.10 15.63
CA TYR A 37 -1.66 9.41 14.30
C TYR A 37 -0.62 9.01 13.25
N TYR A 38 0.63 9.37 13.50
CA TYR A 38 1.77 8.91 12.72
C TYR A 38 2.46 7.74 13.42
N PRO A 39 3.00 6.76 12.67
CA PRO A 39 3.83 5.71 13.25
C PRO A 39 5.00 6.31 14.05
N ASP A 40 5.21 5.76 15.25
CA ASP A 40 6.25 6.21 16.17
C ASP A 40 7.59 5.56 15.81
N LEU A 41 8.46 6.29 15.11
CA LEU A 41 9.79 5.81 14.71
C LEU A 41 10.64 5.51 15.96
N CYS A 42 11.16 4.29 16.02
CA CYS A 42 11.89 3.77 17.17
C CYS A 42 13.34 3.42 16.87
N LEU A 43 13.66 3.00 15.64
CA LEU A 43 15.02 2.67 15.24
C LEU A 43 15.15 2.83 13.73
N VAL A 44 16.33 3.24 13.28
CA VAL A 44 16.72 3.14 11.87
C VAL A 44 18.00 2.34 11.80
N GLN A 45 18.05 1.35 10.92
CA GLN A 45 19.26 0.59 10.63
C GLN A 45 19.68 0.88 9.21
N VAL A 46 20.98 1.01 8.97
CA VAL A 46 21.52 1.32 7.65
C VAL A 46 22.79 0.52 7.37
N ALA A 47 22.90 0.07 6.13
CA ALA A 47 24.05 -0.64 5.59
C ALA A 47 24.51 0.05 4.29
N PHE A 48 25.78 0.43 4.22
CA PHE A 48 26.40 1.08 3.06
C PHE A 48 27.92 0.85 3.13
N ASP A 49 28.60 0.66 2.00
CA ASP A 49 30.06 0.47 1.92
C ASP A 49 30.67 -0.47 2.98
N ASP A 50 30.04 -1.63 3.21
CA ASP A 50 30.38 -2.62 4.26
C ASP A 50 30.32 -2.10 5.72
N GLN A 51 29.78 -0.91 5.92
CA GLN A 51 29.48 -0.33 7.21
C GLN A 51 28.04 -0.64 7.61
N LEU A 52 27.83 -0.78 8.91
CA LEU A 52 26.52 -0.90 9.54
C LEU A 52 26.39 0.19 10.58
N ALA A 53 25.25 0.87 10.61
CA ALA A 53 24.94 1.81 11.67
C ALA A 53 23.50 1.66 12.15
N ILE A 54 23.29 2.01 13.41
CA ILE A 54 21.98 2.13 14.03
C ILE A 54 21.81 3.55 14.53
N ILE A 55 20.69 4.18 14.15
CA ILE A 55 20.29 5.50 14.61
C ILE A 55 19.11 5.31 15.56
N ASP A 56 19.21 5.88 16.77
CA ASP A 56 18.19 5.77 17.81
C ASP A 56 17.45 7.12 18.01
N PRO A 57 16.32 7.35 17.30
CA PRO A 57 15.53 8.57 17.46
C PRO A 57 15.07 8.83 18.90
N LYS A 58 14.96 7.78 19.75
CA LYS A 58 14.51 7.93 21.14
C LYS A 58 15.53 8.63 22.04
N GLN A 59 16.77 8.82 21.56
CA GLN A 59 17.79 9.61 22.25
C GLN A 59 17.67 11.12 21.98
N ARG A 60 16.51 11.58 21.49
CA ARG A 60 16.24 12.98 21.10
C ARG A 60 17.15 13.45 19.96
N LEU A 61 17.45 12.53 19.06
CA LEU A 61 18.13 12.85 17.81
C LEU A 61 17.14 13.50 16.86
N ASP A 62 17.60 14.55 16.19
CA ASP A 62 16.92 15.04 15.01
C ASP A 62 17.33 14.14 13.83
N VAL A 63 16.40 13.31 13.36
CA VAL A 63 16.65 12.36 12.27
C VAL A 63 16.37 12.94 10.88
N GLU A 64 15.91 14.19 10.80
CA GLU A 64 15.68 14.86 9.51
C GLU A 64 16.93 14.82 8.60
N PRO A 65 18.17 15.07 9.09
CA PRO A 65 19.39 14.99 8.26
C PRO A 65 19.63 13.61 7.65
N PHE A 66 19.18 12.52 8.28
CA PHE A 66 19.27 11.19 7.69
C PHE A 66 18.35 11.08 6.47
N TRP A 67 17.09 11.50 6.60
CA TRP A 67 16.14 11.48 5.48
C TRP A 67 16.59 12.39 4.34
N GLN A 68 17.12 13.58 4.66
CA GLN A 68 17.71 14.49 3.67
C GLN A 68 18.88 13.83 2.92
N SER A 69 19.75 13.09 3.63
CA SER A 69 20.90 12.41 3.00
C SER A 69 20.47 11.32 2.01
N LEU A 70 19.34 10.64 2.26
CA LEU A 70 18.79 9.64 1.34
C LEU A 70 18.21 10.24 0.06
N VAL A 71 17.66 11.46 0.14
CA VAL A 71 17.07 12.16 -1.01
C VAL A 71 18.14 12.90 -1.81
N ALA A 72 19.07 13.57 -1.14
CA ALA A 72 20.12 14.35 -1.77
C ALA A 72 21.22 13.48 -2.41
N GLY A 73 21.39 12.24 -1.92
CA GLY A 73 22.35 11.29 -2.45
C GLY A 73 22.03 10.83 -3.88
N LYS A 74 23.07 10.46 -4.63
CA LYS A 74 22.93 9.81 -5.95
C LYS A 74 22.93 8.28 -5.86
N HIS A 75 22.93 7.74 -4.65
CA HIS A 75 22.91 6.31 -4.39
C HIS A 75 21.59 5.68 -4.81
N GLU A 76 21.61 4.36 -4.98
CA GLU A 76 20.39 3.57 -4.97
C GLU A 76 20.01 3.21 -3.54
N THR A 77 18.74 3.42 -3.20
CA THR A 77 18.18 3.17 -1.88
C THR A 77 17.42 1.84 -1.88
N ILE A 78 17.90 0.87 -1.11
CA ILE A 78 17.39 -0.50 -1.07
C ILE A 78 16.61 -0.75 0.22
N VAL A 79 15.44 -1.35 0.08
CA VAL A 79 14.57 -1.75 1.19
C VAL A 79 13.93 -3.11 0.93
N HIS A 80 13.31 -3.70 1.95
CA HIS A 80 12.33 -4.78 1.80
C HIS A 80 10.95 -4.26 2.22
N ALA A 81 9.98 -4.26 1.31
CA ALA A 81 8.61 -3.84 1.60
C ALA A 81 8.50 -2.42 2.17
N GLY A 82 9.30 -1.48 1.66
CA GLY A 82 9.60 -0.20 2.32
C GLY A 82 8.53 0.89 2.21
N ARG A 83 7.25 0.51 2.28
CA ARG A 83 6.14 1.47 2.15
C ARG A 83 6.13 2.49 3.30
N GLU A 84 6.35 2.05 4.54
CA GLU A 84 6.35 2.96 5.69
C GLU A 84 7.66 3.77 5.74
N GLU A 85 8.77 3.17 5.30
CA GLU A 85 10.08 3.78 5.13
C GLU A 85 10.02 4.97 4.16
N LEU A 86 9.30 4.83 3.04
CA LEU A 86 8.99 5.94 2.13
C LEU A 86 8.18 7.04 2.82
N LEU A 87 7.17 6.66 3.60
CA LEU A 87 6.32 7.63 4.29
C LEU A 87 7.07 8.37 5.40
N PHE A 88 8.01 7.73 6.10
CA PHE A 88 8.88 8.41 7.05
C PHE A 88 9.74 9.47 6.36
N CYS A 89 10.37 9.11 5.23
CA CYS A 89 11.16 10.04 4.43
C CYS A 89 10.29 11.20 3.93
N TRP A 90 9.18 10.91 3.23
CA TRP A 90 8.30 11.92 2.67
C TRP A 90 7.69 12.85 3.72
N ARG A 91 7.25 12.33 4.87
CA ARG A 91 6.71 13.16 5.96
C ARG A 91 7.78 14.03 6.62
N SER A 92 9.04 13.57 6.63
CA SER A 92 10.13 14.31 7.25
C SER A 92 10.67 15.43 6.35
N VAL A 93 10.82 15.19 5.04
CA VAL A 93 11.52 16.11 4.13
C VAL A 93 10.73 16.49 2.88
N GLY A 94 9.51 15.99 2.71
CA GLY A 94 8.62 16.30 1.58
C GLY A 94 8.96 15.59 0.27
N GLU A 95 10.04 14.82 0.26
CA GLU A 95 10.60 14.15 -0.92
C GLU A 95 10.89 12.67 -0.61
N VAL A 96 11.08 11.86 -1.65
CA VAL A 96 11.46 10.45 -1.56
C VAL A 96 12.75 10.20 -2.35
N PRO A 97 13.54 9.15 -2.04
CA PRO A 97 14.77 8.88 -2.77
C PRO A 97 14.51 8.63 -4.26
N ALA A 98 15.28 9.30 -5.13
CA ALA A 98 15.08 9.23 -6.58
C ALA A 98 15.33 7.82 -7.19
N ARG A 99 16.19 7.02 -6.55
CA ARG A 99 16.55 5.68 -7.00
C ARG A 99 16.11 4.65 -5.97
N TRP A 100 14.82 4.35 -5.95
CA TRP A 100 14.21 3.41 -5.03
C TRP A 100 14.25 1.97 -5.54
N PHE A 101 14.68 1.02 -4.71
CA PHE A 101 14.68 -0.40 -5.03
C PHE A 101 14.05 -1.22 -3.90
N ASP A 102 12.84 -1.74 -4.12
CA ASP A 102 12.18 -2.67 -3.19
C ASP A 102 12.43 -4.13 -3.60
N VAL A 103 13.23 -4.85 -2.80
CA VAL A 103 13.57 -6.25 -3.08
C VAL A 103 12.35 -7.19 -3.01
N GLN A 104 11.28 -6.82 -2.29
CA GLN A 104 10.05 -7.61 -2.26
C GLN A 104 9.30 -7.51 -3.59
N LEU A 105 9.24 -6.31 -4.17
CA LEU A 105 8.65 -6.10 -5.49
C LEU A 105 9.47 -6.80 -6.58
N ALA A 106 10.79 -6.60 -6.57
CA ALA A 106 11.70 -7.25 -7.49
C ALA A 106 11.58 -8.78 -7.45
N ALA A 107 11.43 -9.37 -6.26
CA ALA A 107 11.20 -10.81 -6.10
C ALA A 107 9.91 -11.28 -6.81
N GLY A 108 8.82 -10.52 -6.70
CA GLY A 108 7.56 -10.82 -7.37
C GLY A 108 7.66 -10.76 -8.91
N MET A 109 8.55 -9.93 -9.45
CA MET A 109 8.83 -9.82 -10.89
C MET A 109 9.62 -11.02 -11.45
N VAL A 110 10.29 -11.79 -10.59
CA VAL A 110 11.15 -12.94 -10.98
C VAL A 110 10.64 -14.28 -10.44
N SER A 111 9.32 -14.47 -10.52
CA SER A 111 8.62 -15.73 -10.19
C SER A 111 8.64 -16.14 -8.71
N MET A 112 8.91 -15.22 -7.79
CA MET A 112 8.73 -15.48 -6.36
C MET A 112 7.32 -15.12 -5.90
N GLU A 113 6.96 -15.58 -4.69
CA GLU A 113 5.72 -15.18 -4.03
C GLU A 113 5.72 -13.66 -3.82
N TYR A 114 4.57 -13.00 -3.99
CA TYR A 114 4.41 -11.61 -3.61
C TYR A 114 3.10 -11.42 -2.83
N PRO A 115 3.14 -10.83 -1.62
CA PRO A 115 4.34 -10.40 -0.89
C PRO A 115 5.14 -11.59 -0.31
N ILE A 116 6.47 -11.54 -0.40
CA ILE A 116 7.38 -12.48 0.28
C ILE A 116 8.02 -11.83 1.50
N SER A 117 8.12 -12.56 2.62
CA SER A 117 8.83 -12.06 3.81
C SER A 117 10.35 -12.07 3.61
N TYR A 118 11.06 -11.15 4.24
CA TYR A 118 12.52 -11.04 4.09
C TYR A 118 13.24 -12.35 4.48
N ARG A 119 12.84 -12.99 5.59
CA ARG A 119 13.38 -14.31 5.98
C ARG A 119 13.20 -15.37 4.87
N LYS A 120 12.03 -15.44 4.23
CA LYS A 120 11.79 -16.39 3.13
C LYS A 120 12.66 -16.04 1.91
N LEU A 121 12.83 -14.75 1.63
CA LEU A 121 13.65 -14.25 0.53
C LEU A 121 15.13 -14.63 0.72
N LEU A 122 15.70 -14.39 1.90
CA LEU A 122 17.06 -14.80 2.25
C LEU A 122 17.26 -16.31 2.15
N LYS A 123 16.28 -17.10 2.63
CA LYS A 123 16.37 -18.56 2.54
C LYS A 123 16.39 -19.04 1.08
N ARG A 124 15.62 -18.40 0.19
CA ARG A 124 15.56 -18.81 -1.22
C ARG A 124 16.79 -18.36 -2.03
N LEU A 125 17.30 -17.17 -1.76
CA LEU A 125 18.38 -16.58 -2.56
C LEU A 125 19.77 -16.91 -2.03
N LEU A 126 19.92 -16.96 -0.70
CA LEU A 126 21.21 -17.08 -0.03
C LEU A 126 21.35 -18.36 0.81
N ASP A 127 20.33 -19.21 0.83
CA ASP A 127 20.19 -20.37 1.73
C ASP A 127 20.31 -20.04 3.23
N LYS A 128 20.24 -18.74 3.57
CA LYS A 128 20.45 -18.21 4.92
C LYS A 128 19.17 -18.32 5.73
N THR A 129 19.28 -18.88 6.94
CA THR A 129 18.16 -18.94 7.90
C THR A 129 18.38 -17.89 8.97
N LEU A 130 17.50 -16.88 9.02
CA LEU A 130 17.50 -15.94 10.14
C LEU A 130 16.93 -16.60 11.41
N PRO A 131 17.45 -16.24 12.60
CA PRO A 131 16.83 -16.61 13.86
C PRO A 131 15.34 -16.23 13.92
N LYS A 132 14.59 -16.91 14.79
CA LYS A 132 13.22 -16.44 15.12
C LYS A 132 13.34 -15.06 15.77
N GLY A 133 12.75 -14.07 15.11
CA GLY A 133 12.98 -12.65 15.38
C GLY A 133 12.06 -12.04 16.43
N GLU A 134 12.36 -10.77 16.73
CA GLU A 134 11.72 -9.93 17.76
C GLU A 134 10.66 -8.98 17.17
N THR A 135 10.02 -9.35 16.05
CA THR A 135 9.07 -8.54 15.25
C THR A 135 7.85 -8.01 16.01
N ARG A 136 7.63 -8.43 17.26
CA ARG A 136 6.52 -8.00 18.12
C ARG A 136 7.00 -7.54 19.50
N THR A 137 8.24 -7.08 19.60
CA THR A 137 8.75 -6.46 20.83
C THR A 137 8.39 -4.98 20.89
N ASP A 138 8.43 -4.42 22.10
CA ASP A 138 8.22 -2.99 22.29
C ASP A 138 9.50 -2.21 21.98
N TRP A 139 9.63 -1.78 20.72
CA TRP A 139 10.77 -1.01 20.23
C TRP A 139 10.93 0.37 20.85
N ARG A 140 9.97 0.85 21.65
CA ARG A 140 10.07 2.13 22.38
C ARG A 140 10.87 1.99 23.67
N LYS A 141 11.01 0.78 24.20
CA LYS A 141 11.71 0.56 25.48
C LYS A 141 13.20 0.81 25.33
N ARG A 142 13.79 1.43 26.35
CA ARG A 142 15.23 1.67 26.44
C ARG A 142 15.78 1.15 27.78
N PRO A 143 17.02 0.61 27.79
CA PRO A 143 17.86 0.35 26.61
C PRO A 143 17.28 -0.78 25.73
N LEU A 144 17.62 -0.78 24.44
CA LEU A 144 17.32 -1.91 23.55
C LEU A 144 18.13 -3.13 23.97
N THR A 145 17.56 -4.33 23.85
CA THR A 145 18.30 -5.57 24.13
C THR A 145 19.29 -5.88 23.02
N GLU A 146 20.31 -6.68 23.32
CA GLU A 146 21.24 -7.18 22.28
C GLU A 146 20.49 -7.99 21.21
N SER A 147 19.48 -8.77 21.59
CA SER A 147 18.65 -9.52 20.63
C SER A 147 17.88 -8.62 19.67
N GLN A 148 17.37 -7.48 20.15
CA GLN A 148 16.70 -6.48 19.31
C GLN A 148 17.68 -5.85 18.32
N LEU A 149 18.86 -5.44 18.79
CA LEU A 149 19.88 -4.82 17.94
C LEU A 149 20.41 -5.82 16.89
N ASP A 150 20.67 -7.06 17.28
CA ASP A 150 21.10 -8.11 16.35
C ASP A 150 20.01 -8.40 15.32
N TYR A 151 18.75 -8.53 15.74
CA TYR A 151 17.63 -8.72 14.82
C TYR A 151 17.56 -7.60 13.78
N ALA A 152 17.55 -6.36 14.25
CA ALA A 152 17.45 -5.15 13.43
C ALA A 152 18.59 -5.04 12.40
N LEU A 153 19.82 -5.39 12.77
CA LEU A 153 20.96 -5.36 11.85
C LEU A 153 20.86 -6.43 10.75
N HIS A 154 20.27 -7.60 11.05
CA HIS A 154 20.10 -8.63 10.03
C HIS A 154 19.12 -8.23 8.93
N ASP A 155 18.18 -7.34 9.23
CA ASP A 155 17.18 -6.87 8.26
C ASP A 155 17.80 -6.00 7.15
N VAL A 156 18.97 -5.40 7.39
CA VAL A 156 19.70 -4.61 6.38
C VAL A 156 20.96 -5.28 5.83
N LEU A 157 21.57 -6.18 6.60
CA LEU A 157 22.90 -6.75 6.31
C LEU A 157 23.04 -7.35 4.90
N ASP A 158 22.05 -8.14 4.47
CA ASP A 158 22.13 -8.88 3.20
C ASP A 158 21.33 -8.21 2.06
N LEU A 159 20.72 -7.04 2.29
CA LEU A 159 19.83 -6.40 1.31
C LEU A 159 20.53 -6.09 -0.02
N ARG A 160 21.76 -5.58 0.02
CA ARG A 160 22.55 -5.33 -1.20
C ARG A 160 22.74 -6.61 -2.02
N ARG A 161 23.16 -7.70 -1.37
CA ARG A 161 23.37 -8.99 -2.02
C ARG A 161 22.08 -9.57 -2.60
N VAL A 162 20.96 -9.40 -1.89
CA VAL A 162 19.63 -9.79 -2.39
C VAL A 162 19.25 -8.97 -3.61
N ARG A 163 19.43 -7.65 -3.57
CA ARG A 163 19.21 -6.75 -4.71
C ARG A 163 20.04 -7.19 -5.91
N ASP A 164 21.33 -7.49 -5.75
CA ASP A 164 22.22 -7.85 -6.87
C ASP A 164 21.69 -9.12 -7.57
N LEU A 165 21.37 -10.16 -6.81
CA LEU A 165 20.81 -11.41 -7.35
C LEU A 165 19.45 -11.23 -8.04
N LEU A 166 18.62 -10.30 -7.56
CA LEU A 166 17.33 -9.99 -8.17
C LEU A 166 17.52 -9.16 -9.45
N MET A 167 18.45 -8.21 -9.45
CA MET A 167 18.79 -7.40 -10.61
C MET A 167 19.35 -8.23 -11.76
N ASP A 168 20.21 -9.20 -11.47
CA ASP A 168 20.73 -10.14 -12.47
C ASP A 168 19.58 -10.90 -13.16
N ARG A 169 18.64 -11.45 -12.36
CA ARG A 169 17.46 -12.16 -12.88
C ARG A 169 16.52 -11.26 -13.66
N LEU A 170 16.29 -10.03 -13.20
CA LEU A 170 15.49 -9.04 -13.91
C LEU A 170 16.10 -8.70 -15.27
N THR A 171 17.42 -8.56 -15.31
CA THR A 171 18.18 -8.28 -16.54
C THR A 171 18.07 -9.45 -17.51
N GLU A 172 18.28 -10.69 -17.04
CA GLU A 172 18.12 -11.91 -17.84
C GLU A 172 16.71 -12.04 -18.44
N LEU A 173 15.68 -11.58 -17.71
CA LEU A 173 14.29 -11.61 -18.14
C LEU A 173 13.85 -10.37 -18.93
N GLY A 174 14.69 -9.34 -19.05
CA GLY A 174 14.35 -8.07 -19.71
C GLY A 174 13.29 -7.24 -18.96
N ARG A 175 13.27 -7.26 -17.62
CA ARG A 175 12.21 -6.68 -16.77
C ARG A 175 12.66 -5.51 -15.89
N VAL A 176 13.84 -4.97 -16.14
CA VAL A 176 14.37 -3.86 -15.34
C VAL A 176 13.45 -2.63 -15.46
N ASP A 177 13.02 -2.31 -16.68
CA ASP A 177 12.09 -1.19 -16.92
C ASP A 177 10.71 -1.45 -16.29
N TRP A 178 10.22 -2.69 -16.32
CA TRP A 178 8.96 -3.04 -15.66
C TRP A 178 9.01 -2.83 -14.14
N LEU A 179 10.15 -3.14 -13.51
CA LEU A 179 10.34 -2.87 -12.09
C LEU A 179 10.35 -1.35 -11.82
N HIS A 180 11.01 -0.57 -12.67
CA HIS A 180 11.08 0.87 -12.56
C HIS A 180 9.69 1.50 -12.65
N ASP A 181 8.95 1.22 -13.73
CA ASP A 181 7.58 1.70 -13.95
C ASP A 181 6.66 1.33 -12.78
N GLU A 182 6.74 0.09 -12.28
CA GLU A 182 5.92 -0.37 -11.17
C GLU A 182 6.29 0.29 -9.83
N SER A 183 7.57 0.62 -9.64
CA SER A 183 8.04 1.31 -8.45
C SER A 183 7.55 2.75 -8.43
N GLU A 184 7.69 3.47 -9.55
CA GLU A 184 7.18 4.84 -9.71
C GLU A 184 5.67 4.90 -9.51
N LEU A 185 4.91 4.03 -10.20
CA LEU A 185 3.46 3.96 -10.05
C LEU A 185 3.02 3.75 -8.60
N ARG A 186 3.74 2.93 -7.83
CA ARG A 186 3.42 2.66 -6.43
C ARG A 186 3.77 3.82 -5.52
N ILE A 187 4.88 4.50 -5.79
CA ILE A 187 5.27 5.71 -5.07
C ILE A 187 4.22 6.80 -5.32
N ASP A 188 3.85 7.06 -6.57
CA ASP A 188 2.85 8.06 -6.93
C ASP A 188 1.50 7.78 -6.25
N LYS A 189 1.00 6.54 -6.35
CA LYS A 189 -0.24 6.13 -5.67
C LYS A 189 -0.15 6.26 -4.15
N LEU A 190 1.02 6.00 -3.57
CA LEU A 190 1.23 6.13 -2.12
C LEU A 190 1.15 7.59 -1.69
N LEU A 191 1.85 8.48 -2.41
CA LEU A 191 1.87 9.92 -2.13
C LEU A 191 0.50 10.57 -2.39
N GLU A 192 -0.16 10.19 -3.47
CA GLU A 192 -1.53 10.62 -3.77
C GLU A 192 -2.47 10.21 -2.64
N ALA A 193 -2.43 8.93 -2.21
CA ALA A 193 -3.27 8.44 -1.12
C ALA A 193 -3.00 9.11 0.23
N GLU A 194 -1.81 9.67 0.43
CA GLU A 194 -1.44 10.43 1.62
C GLU A 194 -1.96 11.89 1.55
N SER A 195 -2.03 12.46 0.36
CA SER A 195 -2.61 13.78 0.11
C SER A 195 -4.14 13.80 0.08
N GLN A 196 -4.78 12.66 -0.23
CA GLN A 196 -6.23 12.55 -0.37
C GLN A 196 -6.97 12.32 0.95
N GLU A 197 -8.16 12.92 1.05
CA GLU A 197 -9.05 12.66 2.18
C GLU A 197 -9.62 11.24 2.13
N ARG A 198 -9.53 10.52 3.26
CA ARG A 198 -9.94 9.11 3.36
C ARG A 198 -11.35 8.93 3.95
N TRP A 199 -12.19 9.97 3.92
CA TRP A 199 -13.58 9.86 4.36
C TRP A 199 -14.40 8.79 3.62
N PRO A 200 -14.15 8.41 2.35
CA PRO A 200 -14.91 7.32 1.71
C PRO A 200 -14.69 5.95 2.39
N ARG A 201 -13.57 5.78 3.12
CA ARG A 201 -13.25 4.56 3.86
C ARG A 201 -13.89 4.51 5.25
N LEU A 202 -14.64 5.54 5.65
CA LEU A 202 -15.34 5.57 6.92
C LEU A 202 -16.39 4.43 6.96
N SER A 203 -16.28 3.57 7.98
CA SER A 203 -17.22 2.45 8.15
C SER A 203 -18.65 2.97 8.33
N GLY A 204 -19.58 2.47 7.51
CA GLY A 204 -20.99 2.88 7.52
C GLY A 204 -21.31 4.13 6.69
N PHE A 205 -20.30 4.77 6.07
CA PHE A 205 -20.48 5.95 5.23
C PHE A 205 -21.41 5.69 4.03
N THR A 206 -21.31 4.52 3.40
CA THR A 206 -22.14 4.14 2.23
C THR A 206 -23.64 4.07 2.53
N SER A 207 -24.04 4.08 3.81
CA SER A 207 -25.45 4.11 4.21
C SER A 207 -26.04 5.53 4.30
N LEU A 208 -25.22 6.55 4.07
CA LEU A 208 -25.61 7.96 4.20
C LEU A 208 -26.01 8.53 2.83
N SER A 209 -26.91 9.51 2.86
CA SER A 209 -27.42 10.19 1.67
C SER A 209 -27.77 11.64 1.97
N GLY A 210 -27.77 12.50 0.94
CA GLY A 210 -28.15 13.91 1.08
C GLY A 210 -27.24 14.67 2.04
N SER A 211 -27.81 15.52 2.90
CA SER A 211 -27.07 16.34 3.87
C SER A 211 -26.27 15.50 4.89
N ALA A 212 -26.66 14.26 5.15
CA ALA A 212 -25.91 13.37 6.04
C ALA A 212 -24.50 13.07 5.49
N VAL A 213 -24.31 13.09 4.17
CA VAL A 213 -22.99 12.96 3.55
C VAL A 213 -22.13 14.18 3.88
N SER A 214 -22.66 15.39 3.68
CA SER A 214 -21.97 16.64 4.01
C SER A 214 -21.54 16.67 5.47
N ILE A 215 -22.45 16.31 6.38
CA ILE A 215 -22.17 16.27 7.82
C ILE A 215 -21.10 15.22 8.14
N ALA A 216 -21.18 14.01 7.58
CA ALA A 216 -20.17 12.98 7.83
C ALA A 216 -18.78 13.39 7.37
N VAL A 217 -18.66 14.04 6.20
CA VAL A 217 -17.37 14.55 5.71
C VAL A 217 -16.84 15.66 6.59
N ALA A 218 -17.69 16.62 7.00
CA ALA A 218 -17.29 17.69 7.90
C ALA A 218 -16.81 17.16 9.26
N LEU A 219 -17.53 16.21 9.85
CA LEU A 219 -17.14 15.56 11.10
C LEU A 219 -15.88 14.70 10.94
N TRP A 220 -15.70 14.04 9.79
CA TRP A 220 -14.48 13.30 9.48
C TRP A 220 -13.27 14.23 9.43
N ARG A 221 -13.37 15.38 8.75
CA ARG A 221 -12.32 16.40 8.66
C ARG A 221 -11.97 16.97 10.04
N TRP A 222 -12.98 17.37 10.81
CA TRP A 222 -12.79 17.82 12.19
C TRP A 222 -12.05 16.78 13.03
N ARG A 223 -12.48 15.52 12.94
CA ARG A 223 -11.87 14.41 13.69
C ARG A 223 -10.43 14.16 13.27
N ASP A 224 -10.17 14.13 11.97
CA ASP A 224 -8.85 13.88 11.39
C ASP A 224 -7.87 15.00 11.77
N GLU A 225 -8.29 16.26 11.68
CA GLU A 225 -7.48 17.40 12.08
C GLU A 225 -7.14 17.37 13.57
N LEU A 226 -8.14 17.09 14.43
CA LEU A 226 -7.93 16.97 15.87
C LEU A 226 -7.03 15.78 16.23
N ALA A 227 -7.19 14.66 15.52
CA ALA A 227 -6.36 13.47 15.67
C ALA A 227 -4.89 13.75 15.31
N ARG A 228 -4.65 14.44 14.18
CA ARG A 228 -3.33 14.91 13.76
C ARG A 228 -2.70 15.86 14.77
N ARG A 229 -3.41 16.90 15.21
CA ARG A 229 -2.91 17.88 16.19
C ARG A 229 -2.53 17.26 17.53
N ARG A 230 -3.21 16.19 17.93
CA ARG A 230 -2.98 15.50 19.21
C ARG A 230 -2.12 14.25 19.09
N ASP A 231 -1.62 13.97 17.89
CA ASP A 231 -0.94 12.72 17.50
C ASP A 231 -1.62 11.48 18.10
N THR A 232 -2.90 11.29 17.80
CA THR A 232 -3.67 10.15 18.30
C THR A 232 -4.53 9.55 17.21
N LEU A 233 -4.87 8.26 17.34
CA LEU A 233 -5.72 7.59 16.37
C LEU A 233 -7.08 8.31 16.23
N PRO A 234 -7.60 8.53 15.00
CA PRO A 234 -8.89 9.17 14.78
C PRO A 234 -10.04 8.53 15.55
N LYS A 235 -10.06 7.19 15.65
CA LYS A 235 -11.10 6.45 16.39
C LYS A 235 -11.08 6.68 17.91
N ARG A 236 -9.96 7.14 18.47
CA ARG A 236 -9.89 7.57 19.89
C ARG A 236 -10.50 8.95 20.10
N VAL A 237 -10.44 9.82 19.09
CA VAL A 237 -11.11 11.14 19.11
C VAL A 237 -12.63 10.96 19.04
N LEU A 238 -13.11 10.25 18.02
CA LEU A 238 -14.54 9.93 17.85
C LEU A 238 -14.69 8.64 17.05
N ARG A 239 -15.45 7.67 17.58
CA ARG A 239 -15.65 6.38 16.92
C ARG A 239 -16.48 6.53 15.64
N ASP A 240 -16.22 5.66 14.66
CA ASP A 240 -16.90 5.68 13.36
C ASP A 240 -18.43 5.56 13.49
N ASP A 241 -18.91 4.69 14.39
CA ASP A 241 -20.34 4.45 14.62
C ASP A 241 -21.06 5.70 15.14
N LEU A 242 -20.42 6.44 16.05
CA LEU A 242 -20.97 7.69 16.59
C LEU A 242 -20.94 8.82 15.57
N LEU A 243 -19.86 8.93 14.79
CA LEU A 243 -19.73 9.92 13.71
C LEU A 243 -20.85 9.72 12.67
N VAL A 244 -21.06 8.48 12.22
CA VAL A 244 -22.13 8.15 11.27
C VAL A 244 -23.52 8.40 11.87
N GLU A 245 -23.75 8.08 13.14
CA GLU A 245 -25.03 8.34 13.80
C GLU A 245 -25.31 9.84 13.97
N LEU A 246 -24.30 10.65 14.30
CA LEU A 246 -24.39 12.12 14.34
C LEU A 246 -24.79 12.67 12.96
N ALA A 247 -24.10 12.21 11.92
CA ALA A 247 -24.38 12.60 10.55
C ALA A 247 -25.78 12.21 10.09
N ARG A 248 -26.23 10.99 10.43
CA ARG A 248 -27.56 10.48 10.09
C ARG A 248 -28.68 11.28 10.76
N ARG A 249 -28.49 11.68 12.03
CA ARG A 249 -29.50 12.49 12.75
C ARG A 249 -29.55 13.93 12.27
N GLY A 250 -28.41 14.50 11.90
CA GLY A 250 -28.30 15.87 11.38
C GLY A 250 -28.90 16.93 12.31
N LYS A 251 -28.74 16.75 13.62
CA LYS A 251 -29.19 17.70 14.65
C LYS A 251 -27.99 18.34 15.32
N SER A 252 -27.84 19.65 15.15
CA SER A 252 -26.74 20.44 15.71
C SER A 252 -26.90 20.70 17.20
N SER A 253 -28.13 20.71 17.75
CA SER A 253 -28.35 20.98 19.17
C SER A 253 -27.51 20.09 20.08
N GLU A 254 -26.69 20.70 20.95
CA GLU A 254 -25.87 19.99 21.92
C GLU A 254 -26.68 19.01 22.78
N LYS A 255 -27.91 19.37 23.17
CA LYS A 255 -28.80 18.49 23.93
C LYS A 255 -29.13 17.21 23.16
N GLN A 256 -29.32 17.32 21.84
CA GLN A 256 -29.62 16.18 20.97
C GLN A 256 -28.38 15.34 20.69
N ILE A 257 -27.21 15.96 20.57
CA ILE A 257 -25.91 15.28 20.49
C ILE A 257 -25.66 14.44 21.74
N ARG A 258 -25.85 15.01 22.94
CA ARG A 258 -25.72 14.30 24.23
C ARG A 258 -26.66 13.11 24.39
N ALA A 259 -27.84 13.17 23.75
CA ALA A 259 -28.84 12.11 23.82
C ALA A 259 -28.47 10.87 22.99
N ILE A 260 -27.47 10.95 22.10
CA ILE A 260 -27.00 9.79 21.33
C ILE A 260 -26.27 8.83 22.28
N ARG A 261 -26.67 7.56 22.28
CA ARG A 261 -26.04 6.52 23.11
C ARG A 261 -24.54 6.44 22.81
N GLY A 262 -23.71 6.61 23.83
CA GLY A 262 -22.25 6.62 23.70
C GLY A 262 -21.63 8.02 23.69
N MET A 263 -22.41 9.07 23.42
CA MET A 263 -21.96 10.47 23.51
C MET A 263 -21.93 11.01 24.95
N GLN A 264 -22.48 10.27 25.93
CA GLN A 264 -22.46 10.66 27.35
C GLN A 264 -21.10 10.48 28.03
N ARG A 265 -20.09 9.99 27.32
CA ARG A 265 -18.77 9.78 27.89
C ARG A 265 -18.08 11.12 28.16
N ARG A 266 -17.39 11.21 29.30
CA ARG A 266 -16.73 12.44 29.77
C ARG A 266 -15.67 12.98 28.81
N ASP A 267 -15.03 12.11 28.02
CA ASP A 267 -14.02 12.49 27.02
C ASP A 267 -14.62 13.18 25.79
N TYR A 268 -15.91 12.94 25.48
CA TYR A 268 -16.62 13.60 24.38
C TYR A 268 -17.26 14.93 24.79
N GLU A 269 -17.57 15.10 26.07
CA GLU A 269 -18.20 16.31 26.62
C GLU A 269 -17.53 17.61 26.15
N ARG A 270 -16.19 17.63 26.14
CA ARG A 270 -15.40 18.79 25.69
C ARG A 270 -15.53 19.10 24.20
N TYR A 271 -15.92 18.13 23.38
CA TYR A 271 -16.02 18.27 21.92
C TYR A 271 -17.44 18.58 21.46
N ILE A 272 -18.44 18.50 22.34
CA ILE A 272 -19.86 18.70 21.97
C ILE A 272 -20.12 20.07 21.33
N PRO A 273 -19.55 21.19 21.83
CA PRO A 273 -19.70 22.49 21.17
C PRO A 273 -19.12 22.51 19.75
N GLU A 274 -17.91 21.98 19.56
CA GLU A 274 -17.26 21.92 18.23
C GLU A 274 -18.03 21.01 17.26
N LEU A 275 -18.57 19.89 17.75
CA LEU A 275 -19.41 18.98 16.96
C LEU A 275 -20.73 19.64 16.54
N SER A 276 -21.37 20.36 17.46
CA SER A 276 -22.60 21.14 17.22
C SER A 276 -22.38 22.15 16.09
N GLU A 277 -21.32 22.95 16.19
CA GLU A 277 -20.95 23.94 15.18
C GLU A 277 -20.62 23.28 13.83
N THR A 278 -19.87 22.18 13.84
CA THR A 278 -19.52 21.42 12.63
C THR A 278 -20.76 20.90 11.91
N ILE A 279 -21.74 20.37 12.65
CA ILE A 279 -23.01 19.88 12.09
C ILE A 279 -23.83 21.05 11.53
N GLU A 280 -23.95 22.15 12.29
CA GLU A 280 -24.73 23.33 11.87
C GLU A 280 -24.23 23.90 10.55
N ARG A 281 -22.90 24.04 10.42
CA ARG A 281 -22.26 24.50 9.18
C ARG A 281 -22.53 23.54 8.01
N ALA A 282 -22.34 22.24 8.24
CA ALA A 282 -22.44 21.22 7.20
C ALA A 282 -23.88 20.96 6.71
N LEU A 283 -24.91 21.33 7.49
CA LEU A 283 -26.32 21.18 7.10
C LEU A 283 -26.66 21.94 5.80
N HIS A 284 -25.94 23.03 5.54
CA HIS A 284 -26.18 23.91 4.40
C HIS A 284 -25.16 23.70 3.27
N GLU A 285 -24.21 22.77 3.44
CA GLU A 285 -23.20 22.46 2.44
C GLU A 285 -23.72 21.39 1.46
N PRO A 286 -23.53 21.57 0.14
CA PRO A 286 -23.81 20.50 -0.80
C PRO A 286 -22.88 19.30 -0.53
N PRO A 287 -23.37 18.06 -0.73
CA PRO A 287 -22.53 16.89 -0.53
C PRO A 287 -21.30 16.99 -1.44
N PRO A 288 -20.09 16.75 -0.91
CA PRO A 288 -18.88 16.83 -1.71
C PRO A 288 -18.95 15.82 -2.86
N LYS A 289 -18.52 16.25 -4.04
CA LYS A 289 -18.21 15.35 -5.14
C LYS A 289 -16.92 14.63 -4.77
N GLY A 290 -17.02 13.44 -4.19
CA GLY A 290 -15.89 12.52 -4.15
C GLY A 290 -16.17 11.30 -4.99
N PRO A 291 -15.23 10.34 -5.05
CA PRO A 291 -15.46 9.05 -5.69
C PRO A 291 -16.58 8.37 -4.93
N ASN A 292 -17.81 8.61 -5.38
CA ASN A 292 -18.97 7.90 -4.95
C ASN A 292 -18.85 6.54 -5.60
N ARG A 293 -17.96 5.69 -5.07
CA ARG A 293 -18.09 4.26 -5.21
C ARG A 293 -19.30 3.87 -4.36
N GLN A 294 -20.48 4.34 -4.78
CA GLN A 294 -21.65 3.49 -4.71
C GLN A 294 -21.15 2.16 -5.21
N ARG A 295 -21.28 1.12 -4.39
CA ARG A 295 -21.14 -0.23 -4.91
C ARG A 295 -22.11 -0.28 -6.08
N VAL A 296 -21.57 -0.17 -7.29
CA VAL A 296 -22.29 -0.59 -8.46
C VAL A 296 -22.53 -2.06 -8.14
N ASP A 297 -23.80 -2.42 -7.92
CA ASP A 297 -24.16 -3.82 -7.78
C ASP A 297 -23.83 -4.45 -9.13
N LEU A 298 -22.60 -4.96 -9.23
CA LEU A 298 -22.10 -5.56 -10.45
C LEU A 298 -23.00 -6.77 -10.72
N PRO A 299 -23.50 -6.93 -11.97
CA PRO A 299 -24.27 -8.10 -12.33
C PRO A 299 -23.55 -9.39 -11.91
N GLN A 300 -24.30 -10.41 -11.49
CA GLN A 300 -23.71 -11.71 -11.10
C GLN A 300 -22.77 -12.28 -12.17
N GLN A 301 -23.05 -11.96 -13.43
CA GLN A 301 -22.22 -12.29 -14.60
C GLN A 301 -20.77 -11.79 -14.45
N VAL A 302 -20.59 -10.55 -13.96
CA VAL A 302 -19.26 -9.95 -13.75
C VAL A 302 -18.47 -10.73 -12.70
N GLN A 303 -19.11 -11.27 -11.67
CA GLN A 303 -18.43 -12.07 -10.64
C GLN A 303 -17.89 -13.39 -11.23
N LEU A 304 -18.70 -14.07 -12.06
CA LEU A 304 -18.28 -15.29 -12.75
C LEU A 304 -17.14 -15.01 -13.74
N LEU A 305 -17.27 -13.96 -14.55
CA LEU A 305 -16.22 -13.52 -15.48
C LEU A 305 -14.93 -13.17 -14.72
N THR A 306 -15.05 -12.52 -13.56
CA THR A 306 -13.90 -12.18 -12.71
C THR A 306 -13.15 -13.43 -12.26
N GLN A 307 -13.85 -14.47 -11.79
CA GLN A 307 -13.20 -15.73 -11.37
C GLN A 307 -12.51 -16.42 -12.54
N PHE A 308 -13.15 -16.42 -13.71
CA PHE A 308 -12.61 -17.02 -14.92
C PHE A 308 -11.36 -16.30 -15.43
N LEU A 309 -11.41 -14.97 -15.58
CA LEU A 309 -10.28 -14.16 -16.03
C LEU A 309 -9.13 -14.14 -15.02
N ASN A 310 -9.40 -14.18 -13.70
CA ASN A 310 -8.35 -14.34 -12.70
C ASN A 310 -7.60 -15.67 -12.84
N THR A 311 -8.31 -16.73 -13.23
CA THR A 311 -7.67 -18.03 -13.51
C THR A 311 -6.76 -17.92 -14.73
N ALA A 312 -7.23 -17.27 -15.80
CA ALA A 312 -6.45 -17.05 -17.01
C ALA A 312 -5.19 -16.19 -16.74
N LEU A 313 -5.34 -15.10 -15.99
CA LEU A 313 -4.24 -14.25 -15.53
C LEU A 313 -3.21 -15.05 -14.75
N ALA A 314 -3.66 -15.83 -13.74
CA ALA A 314 -2.76 -16.60 -12.90
C ALA A 314 -1.96 -17.65 -13.67
N CYS A 315 -2.59 -18.34 -14.63
CA CYS A 315 -1.90 -19.29 -15.51
C CYS A 315 -0.85 -18.62 -16.39
N THR A 316 -1.17 -17.48 -16.96
CA THR A 316 -0.26 -16.71 -17.81
C THR A 316 0.93 -16.19 -17.04
N CYS A 317 0.69 -15.64 -15.84
CA CYS A 317 1.75 -15.17 -14.95
C CYS A 317 2.72 -16.30 -14.56
N ARG A 318 2.21 -17.50 -14.25
CA ARG A 318 3.08 -18.67 -13.99
C ARG A 318 3.87 -19.09 -15.22
N ALA A 319 3.27 -19.06 -16.40
CA ALA A 319 3.95 -19.39 -17.65
C ALA A 319 5.09 -18.40 -17.94
N GLN A 320 4.87 -17.13 -17.63
CA GLN A 320 5.80 -16.03 -17.75
C GLN A 320 6.69 -15.83 -16.52
N ALA A 321 6.70 -16.74 -15.54
CA ALA A 321 7.59 -16.63 -14.37
C ALA A 321 7.48 -15.27 -13.63
N ILE A 322 6.25 -14.81 -13.37
CA ILE A 322 5.94 -13.58 -12.62
C ILE A 322 4.80 -13.86 -11.62
N SER A 323 4.82 -13.17 -10.46
CA SER A 323 3.76 -13.33 -9.47
C SER A 323 2.45 -12.71 -9.97
N PRO A 324 1.33 -13.45 -9.97
CA PRO A 324 0.01 -12.92 -10.33
C PRO A 324 -0.38 -11.67 -9.55
N SER A 325 -0.02 -11.63 -8.25
CA SER A 325 -0.34 -10.51 -7.35
C SER A 325 0.44 -9.22 -7.61
N VAL A 326 1.52 -9.27 -8.41
CA VAL A 326 2.20 -8.06 -8.92
C VAL A 326 1.50 -7.56 -10.19
N VAL A 327 1.06 -8.49 -11.04
CA VAL A 327 0.40 -8.18 -12.31
C VAL A 327 -0.99 -7.58 -12.08
N GLY A 328 -1.80 -8.11 -11.18
CA GLY A 328 -3.13 -7.55 -10.93
C GLY A 328 -3.85 -8.14 -9.74
N THR A 329 -4.81 -7.35 -9.24
CA THR A 329 -5.75 -7.73 -8.20
C THR A 329 -7.09 -8.16 -8.80
N VAL A 330 -7.95 -8.71 -7.96
CA VAL A 330 -9.35 -9.00 -8.33
C VAL A 330 -10.08 -7.73 -8.80
N GLN A 331 -9.75 -6.57 -8.21
CA GLN A 331 -10.33 -5.29 -8.60
C GLN A 331 -9.86 -4.89 -10.00
N ASP A 332 -8.57 -5.05 -10.33
CA ASP A 332 -8.06 -4.71 -11.67
C ASP A 332 -8.74 -5.54 -12.76
N VAL A 333 -9.05 -6.82 -12.48
CA VAL A 333 -9.82 -7.68 -13.40
C VAL A 333 -11.27 -7.22 -13.52
N GLN A 334 -11.89 -6.78 -12.43
CA GLN A 334 -13.24 -6.22 -12.48
C GLN A 334 -13.27 -4.92 -13.28
N ASP A 335 -12.29 -4.05 -13.10
CA ASP A 335 -12.16 -2.79 -13.82
C ASP A 335 -12.01 -3.05 -15.33
N LEU A 336 -11.22 -4.06 -15.72
CA LEU A 336 -11.14 -4.52 -17.10
C LEU A 336 -12.50 -4.99 -17.65
N ILE A 337 -13.22 -5.85 -16.93
CA ILE A 337 -14.53 -6.35 -17.39
C ILE A 337 -15.53 -5.21 -17.55
N VAL A 338 -15.56 -4.29 -16.59
CA VAL A 338 -16.45 -3.12 -16.61
C VAL A 338 -16.14 -2.21 -17.79
N HIS A 339 -14.85 -2.02 -18.11
CA HIS A 339 -14.38 -1.29 -19.27
C HIS A 339 -14.82 -1.95 -20.58
N GLU A 340 -14.46 -3.21 -20.80
CA GLU A 340 -14.74 -3.95 -22.05
C GLU A 340 -16.24 -4.10 -22.33
N LEU A 341 -17.03 -4.34 -21.28
CA LEU A 341 -18.48 -4.49 -21.41
C LEU A 341 -19.23 -3.16 -21.37
N ASN A 342 -18.51 -2.02 -21.34
CA ASN A 342 -19.10 -0.67 -21.33
C ASN A 342 -20.12 -0.46 -20.21
N LEU A 343 -19.87 -1.05 -19.02
CA LEU A 343 -20.82 -1.06 -17.90
C LEU A 343 -20.74 0.20 -17.02
N ALA A 344 -19.69 1.01 -17.19
CA ALA A 344 -19.53 2.29 -16.51
C ALA A 344 -19.90 3.49 -17.42
N PRO A 345 -20.40 4.60 -16.85
CA PRO A 345 -20.56 5.87 -17.56
C PRO A 345 -19.25 6.31 -18.22
N GLU A 346 -19.34 6.93 -19.38
CA GLU A 346 -18.17 7.35 -20.18
C GLU A 346 -17.24 8.33 -19.42
N SER A 347 -17.80 9.11 -18.48
CA SER A 347 -17.04 10.03 -17.61
C SER A 347 -16.11 9.33 -16.61
N ASP A 348 -16.35 8.05 -16.31
CA ASP A 348 -15.69 7.30 -15.24
C ASP A 348 -14.78 6.19 -15.80
N ARG A 349 -14.55 6.19 -17.12
CA ARG A 349 -13.73 5.18 -17.81
C ARG A 349 -12.27 5.58 -17.80
N GLU A 350 -11.59 5.22 -16.71
CA GLU A 350 -10.13 5.14 -16.72
C GLU A 350 -9.67 3.88 -17.45
N MET A 351 -8.50 3.96 -18.07
CA MET A 351 -7.93 2.81 -18.78
C MET A 351 -7.46 1.76 -17.77
N PRO A 352 -7.93 0.50 -17.84
CA PRO A 352 -7.54 -0.53 -16.89
C PRO A 352 -6.04 -0.80 -16.87
N SER A 353 -5.50 -1.01 -15.69
CA SER A 353 -4.06 -1.31 -15.46
C SER A 353 -3.59 -2.55 -16.24
N LEU A 354 -4.46 -3.54 -16.43
CA LEU A 354 -4.13 -4.81 -17.09
C LEU A 354 -3.91 -4.70 -18.60
N ILE A 355 -4.34 -3.61 -19.23
CA ILE A 355 -4.17 -3.34 -20.67
C ILE A 355 -3.27 -2.13 -20.93
N THR A 356 -2.48 -1.71 -19.94
CA THR A 356 -1.54 -0.59 -20.04
C THR A 356 -0.14 -1.01 -19.60
N GLY A 357 0.86 -0.33 -20.16
CA GLY A 357 2.28 -0.56 -19.87
C GLY A 357 2.70 -2.03 -19.99
N TRP A 358 3.65 -2.44 -19.15
CA TRP A 358 4.19 -3.79 -19.15
C TRP A 358 3.16 -4.89 -18.84
N ARG A 359 2.06 -4.58 -18.13
CA ARG A 359 1.00 -5.57 -17.84
C ARG A 359 0.28 -6.00 -19.12
N ALA A 360 0.09 -5.08 -20.05
CA ALA A 360 -0.51 -5.37 -21.35
C ALA A 360 0.30 -6.43 -22.12
N GLU A 361 1.63 -6.36 -22.04
CA GLU A 361 2.56 -7.30 -22.67
C GLU A 361 2.43 -8.72 -22.11
N ILE A 362 2.01 -8.87 -20.84
CA ILE A 362 1.84 -10.18 -20.21
C ILE A 362 0.44 -10.74 -20.44
N VAL A 363 -0.60 -9.96 -20.12
CA VAL A 363 -1.97 -10.48 -20.01
C VAL A 363 -3.00 -9.75 -20.86
N GLY A 364 -2.69 -8.58 -21.41
CA GLY A 364 -3.68 -7.72 -22.09
C GLY A 364 -4.41 -8.43 -23.22
N ASP A 365 -3.67 -8.84 -24.25
CA ASP A 365 -4.23 -9.51 -25.44
C ASP A 365 -4.97 -10.80 -25.09
N LEU A 366 -4.42 -11.60 -24.16
CA LEU A 366 -5.04 -12.86 -23.77
C LEU A 366 -6.38 -12.63 -23.06
N LEU A 367 -6.42 -11.73 -22.07
CA LEU A 367 -7.65 -11.50 -21.30
C LEU A 367 -8.76 -10.93 -22.19
N GLU A 368 -8.41 -10.03 -23.12
CA GLU A 368 -9.34 -9.51 -24.12
C GLU A 368 -9.87 -10.63 -25.04
N LYS A 369 -8.98 -11.45 -25.61
CA LYS A 369 -9.36 -12.58 -26.47
C LYS A 369 -10.23 -13.60 -25.74
N VAL A 370 -9.92 -13.91 -24.48
CA VAL A 370 -10.71 -14.81 -23.64
C VAL A 370 -12.09 -14.23 -23.37
N LEU A 371 -12.18 -12.94 -23.03
CA LEU A 371 -13.46 -12.27 -22.78
C LEU A 371 -14.34 -12.21 -24.04
N ASN A 372 -13.72 -12.00 -25.21
CA ASN A 372 -14.39 -11.96 -26.50
C ASN A 372 -14.69 -13.34 -27.11
N GLY A 373 -14.37 -14.43 -26.40
CA GLY A 373 -14.62 -15.80 -26.86
C GLY A 373 -13.76 -16.25 -28.04
N LYS A 374 -12.62 -15.59 -28.28
CA LYS A 374 -11.63 -15.97 -29.33
C LYS A 374 -10.61 -16.99 -28.84
N VAL A 375 -10.49 -17.18 -27.53
CA VAL A 375 -9.57 -18.15 -26.91
C VAL A 375 -10.33 -19.02 -25.92
N ALA A 376 -10.15 -20.34 -26.03
CA ALA A 376 -10.61 -21.32 -25.06
C ALA A 376 -9.49 -21.71 -24.10
N MET A 377 -9.85 -22.05 -22.86
CA MET A 377 -8.96 -22.62 -21.86
C MET A 377 -9.29 -24.10 -21.65
N ARG A 378 -8.31 -24.99 -21.80
CA ARG A 378 -8.46 -26.45 -21.68
C ARG A 378 -7.55 -27.00 -20.60
N LEU A 379 -8.07 -27.96 -19.81
CA LEU A 379 -7.26 -28.81 -18.93
C LEU A 379 -6.50 -29.85 -19.77
N VAL A 380 -5.17 -29.82 -19.70
CA VAL A 380 -4.30 -30.76 -20.42
C VAL A 380 -3.86 -31.90 -19.50
N ASP A 381 -3.26 -31.55 -18.36
CA ASP A 381 -2.80 -32.51 -17.37
C ASP A 381 -2.96 -31.93 -15.96
N PRO A 382 -3.86 -32.48 -15.11
CA PRO A 382 -4.07 -31.98 -13.76
C PRO A 382 -2.87 -32.16 -12.82
N LEU A 383 -1.88 -32.97 -13.18
CA LEU A 383 -0.66 -33.21 -12.40
C LEU A 383 0.52 -32.35 -12.85
N SER A 384 0.38 -31.60 -13.94
CA SER A 384 1.43 -30.70 -14.45
C SER A 384 1.52 -29.40 -13.65
N ASP A 385 2.71 -28.80 -13.59
CA ASP A 385 2.92 -27.44 -13.09
C ASP A 385 2.15 -26.38 -13.93
N ARG A 386 1.78 -26.73 -15.17
CA ARG A 386 0.97 -25.93 -16.09
C ARG A 386 -0.23 -26.74 -16.56
N PRO A 387 -1.26 -26.89 -15.71
CA PRO A 387 -2.37 -27.79 -16.00
C PRO A 387 -3.30 -27.29 -17.12
N LEU A 388 -3.26 -25.98 -17.42
CA LEU A 388 -4.14 -25.32 -18.38
C LEU A 388 -3.38 -24.87 -19.63
N GLN A 389 -4.02 -25.00 -20.79
CA GLN A 389 -3.56 -24.49 -22.08
C GLN A 389 -4.62 -23.57 -22.70
N PHE A 390 -4.16 -22.50 -23.35
CA PHE A 390 -5.00 -21.59 -24.14
C PHE A 390 -4.96 -21.99 -25.61
N ILE A 391 -6.12 -22.02 -26.26
CA ILE A 391 -6.28 -22.44 -27.66
C ILE A 391 -7.04 -21.34 -28.39
N GLU A 392 -6.47 -20.80 -29.47
CA GLU A 392 -7.19 -19.88 -30.35
C GLU A 392 -8.32 -20.63 -31.05
N LEU A 393 -9.51 -20.07 -30.99
CA LEU A 393 -10.69 -20.59 -31.68
C LEU A 393 -10.72 -19.97 -33.07
N ALA A 394 -10.96 -20.79 -34.08
CA ALA A 394 -11.30 -20.28 -35.41
C ALA A 394 -12.57 -19.42 -35.31
N ASP A 395 -12.71 -18.44 -36.22
CA ASP A 395 -13.80 -17.45 -36.30
C ASP A 395 -15.18 -18.09 -36.64
N ASP A 396 -15.52 -19.22 -36.04
CA ASP A 396 -16.86 -19.77 -36.06
C ASP A 396 -17.68 -19.01 -35.01
N ARG A 397 -18.40 -17.99 -35.51
CA ARG A 397 -19.46 -17.31 -34.78
C ARG A 397 -20.37 -18.37 -34.15
N LEU A 398 -20.18 -18.66 -32.86
CA LEU A 398 -21.21 -19.34 -32.08
C LEU A 398 -22.49 -18.52 -32.27
N PRO A 399 -23.58 -19.11 -32.81
CA PRO A 399 -24.81 -18.37 -33.00
C PRO A 399 -25.21 -17.81 -31.64
N ARG A 400 -25.29 -16.48 -31.53
CA ARG A 400 -25.90 -15.83 -30.36
C ARG A 400 -27.28 -16.45 -30.23
N SER A 401 -27.44 -17.38 -29.30
CA SER A 401 -28.73 -17.98 -29.01
C SER A 401 -29.60 -16.87 -28.46
N GLY A 402 -30.41 -16.28 -29.34
CA GLY A 402 -31.51 -15.42 -28.96
C GLY A 402 -32.49 -16.28 -28.17
N CYS A 403 -32.37 -16.26 -26.85
CA CYS A 403 -33.49 -16.64 -26.00
C CYS A 403 -34.49 -15.49 -26.06
N SER A 404 -35.32 -15.53 -27.09
CA SER A 404 -36.68 -15.02 -27.01
C SER A 404 -37.45 -15.99 -26.13
N HIS A 405 -37.83 -15.58 -24.93
CA HIS A 405 -39.14 -15.84 -24.32
C HIS A 405 -39.33 -14.96 -23.08
#